data_AF-A0A9P6GZF0-F1
#
_entry.id   AF-A0A9P6GZF0-F1
#
_cell.length_a   1.000
_cell.length_b   1.000
_cell.length_c   1.000
_cell.angle_alpha   90.00
_cell.angle_beta   90.00
_cell.angle_gamma   90.00
#
_symmetry.space_group_name_H-M   'P 1'
#
loop_
_entity.id
_entity.type
_entity.pdbx_description
1 polymer ?
#
loop_
_entity_poly.entity_id
_entity_poly.type
_entity_poly.pdbx_seq_one_letter_code
_entity_poly.pdbx_strand_id
1 'polypeptide(L)'
;MKEETKNFFKAVELLMNKEEYATNCKDYAVVLEGLQGYNYLRITEEASIRTKRTPFEKIKAEIMRRVELLCMTKLNGVNMFRAINEHAISVINYHVVLLKLKPADYRKIDFEICQVLIKHHIHLQPTCKERIYLSGFEM
;
A
#
# COMPACT_ATOMS: atom_id res chain seq x y z
N MET A 1 -23.67 -13.40 12.49
CA MET A 1 -24.07 -11.97 12.45
C MET A 1 -25.22 -11.76 13.42
N LYS A 2 -25.16 -10.75 14.31
CA LYS A 2 -26.27 -10.47 15.24
C LYS A 2 -27.48 -9.99 14.45
N GLU A 3 -28.66 -10.51 14.78
CA GLU A 3 -29.93 -10.19 14.09
C GLU A 3 -30.25 -8.68 14.12
N GLU A 4 -29.82 -8.02 15.19
CA GLU A 4 -29.87 -6.57 15.38
C GLU A 4 -29.18 -5.78 14.25
N THR A 5 -27.99 -6.24 13.81
CA THR A 5 -27.27 -5.59 12.71
C THR A 5 -28.09 -5.68 11.42
N LYS A 6 -28.70 -6.83 11.13
CA LYS A 6 -29.54 -6.98 9.93
C LYS A 6 -30.75 -6.05 9.96
N ASN A 7 -31.41 -5.96 11.12
CA ASN A 7 -32.57 -5.09 11.30
C ASN A 7 -32.19 -3.62 11.12
N PHE A 8 -31.01 -3.22 11.58
CA PHE A 8 -30.47 -1.89 11.32
C PHE A 8 -30.25 -1.63 9.83
N PHE A 9 -29.55 -2.54 9.11
CA PHE A 9 -29.36 -2.38 7.66
C PHE A 9 -30.69 -2.27 6.89
N LYS A 10 -31.69 -3.09 7.25
CA LYS A 10 -33.04 -3.01 6.68
C LYS A 10 -33.75 -1.69 7.00
N ALA A 11 -33.64 -1.21 8.24
CA ALA A 11 -34.26 0.05 8.67
C ALA A 11 -33.66 1.27 7.96
N VAL A 12 -32.37 1.20 7.59
CA VAL A 12 -31.65 2.26 6.86
C VAL A 12 -31.67 2.00 5.34
N GLU A 13 -32.43 1.00 4.86
CA GLU A 13 -32.56 0.64 3.44
C GLU A 13 -31.23 0.30 2.75
N LEU A 14 -30.25 -0.20 3.51
CA LEU A 14 -28.96 -0.63 2.99
C LEU A 14 -28.93 -2.14 2.75
N LEU A 15 -28.35 -2.54 1.62
CA LEU A 15 -28.13 -3.93 1.27
C LEU A 15 -26.71 -4.37 1.64
N MET A 16 -26.60 -5.57 2.19
CA MET A 16 -25.32 -6.18 2.54
C MET A 16 -24.78 -7.02 1.38
N ASN A 17 -23.54 -6.74 0.95
CA ASN A 17 -22.80 -7.58 0.02
C ASN A 17 -22.22 -8.84 0.71
N LYS A 18 -22.89 -9.98 0.54
CA LYS A 18 -22.51 -11.26 1.15
C LYS A 18 -21.13 -11.79 0.77
N GLU A 19 -20.58 -11.36 -0.37
CA GLU A 19 -19.25 -11.80 -0.84
C GLU A 19 -18.10 -11.11 -0.11
N GLU A 20 -18.33 -9.88 0.36
CA GLU A 20 -17.34 -9.06 1.09
C GLU A 20 -17.40 -9.29 2.60
N TYR A 21 -18.51 -9.85 3.11
CA TYR A 21 -18.62 -10.19 4.52
C TYR A 21 -17.98 -11.55 4.80
N ALA A 22 -17.17 -11.59 5.86
CA ALA A 22 -16.55 -12.79 6.36
C ALA A 22 -16.93 -13.02 7.82
N THR A 23 -17.23 -14.26 8.20
CA THR A 23 -17.61 -14.60 9.57
C THR A 23 -17.14 -16.00 9.93
N ASN A 24 -16.94 -16.25 11.22
CA ASN A 24 -16.69 -17.59 11.75
C ASN A 24 -17.98 -18.41 11.97
N CYS A 25 -19.15 -17.81 11.79
CA CYS A 25 -20.45 -18.47 11.94
C CYS A 25 -21.03 -18.84 10.57
N LYS A 26 -21.37 -20.11 10.39
CA LYS A 26 -22.02 -20.58 9.16
C LYS A 26 -23.36 -19.85 8.95
N ASP A 27 -23.71 -19.61 7.67
CA ASP A 27 -25.03 -19.24 7.11
C ASP A 27 -25.15 -17.90 6.38
N TYR A 28 -24.28 -16.90 6.61
CA TYR A 28 -24.54 -15.52 6.14
C TYR A 28 -23.41 -14.81 5.41
N ALA A 29 -22.21 -15.37 5.40
CA ALA A 29 -21.01 -14.74 4.84
C ALA A 29 -19.97 -15.81 4.49
N VAL A 30 -18.88 -15.41 3.83
CA VAL A 30 -17.75 -16.29 3.57
C VAL A 30 -17.19 -16.77 4.91
N VAL A 31 -17.12 -18.09 5.08
CA VAL A 31 -16.61 -18.69 6.32
C VAL A 31 -15.10 -18.60 6.30
N LEU A 32 -14.52 -17.89 7.27
CA LEU A 32 -13.08 -17.86 7.47
C LEU A 32 -12.64 -19.17 8.12
N GLU A 33 -11.88 -19.99 7.41
CA GLU A 33 -11.21 -21.15 8.01
C GLU A 33 -10.12 -20.66 8.98
N GLY A 34 -9.83 -21.40 10.06
CA GLY A 34 -9.04 -20.89 11.20
C GLY A 34 -7.59 -20.43 10.90
N LEU A 35 -7.06 -20.73 9.71
CA LEU A 35 -5.76 -20.24 9.23
C LEU A 35 -5.89 -19.05 8.25
N GLN A 36 -7.09 -18.74 7.76
CA GLN A 36 -7.37 -17.65 6.84
C GLN A 36 -7.57 -16.34 7.60
N GLY A 37 -6.70 -15.36 7.32
CA GLY A 37 -6.89 -13.99 7.80
C GLY A 37 -7.95 -13.24 7.00
N TYR A 38 -8.50 -12.18 7.60
CA TYR A 38 -9.41 -11.26 6.92
C TYR A 38 -8.68 -9.98 6.50
N ASN A 39 -9.07 -9.40 5.35
CA ASN A 39 -8.51 -8.13 4.90
C ASN A 39 -9.32 -6.97 5.48
N TYR A 40 -8.77 -6.28 6.47
CA TYR A 40 -9.35 -5.07 7.03
C TYR A 40 -8.50 -3.86 6.66
N LEU A 41 -9.09 -2.85 6.01
CA LEU A 41 -8.40 -1.62 5.59
C LEU A 41 -7.07 -1.89 4.85
N ARG A 42 -7.07 -2.87 3.93
CA ARG A 42 -5.88 -3.32 3.16
C ARG A 42 -4.79 -4.01 3.99
N ILE A 43 -5.08 -4.36 5.24
CA ILE A 43 -4.21 -5.13 6.13
C ILE A 43 -4.81 -6.53 6.28
N THR A 44 -4.02 -7.56 6.05
CA THR A 44 -4.45 -8.94 6.33
C THR A 44 -4.22 -9.22 7.81
N GLU A 45 -5.31 -9.35 8.57
CA GLU A 45 -5.31 -9.71 9.99
C GLU A 45 -5.28 -11.25 10.11
N GLU A 46 -4.08 -11.81 10.21
CA GLU A 46 -3.86 -13.22 10.54
C GLU A 46 -3.49 -13.38 12.03
N ALA A 47 -3.90 -14.47 12.67
CA ALA A 47 -3.49 -14.78 14.06
C ALA A 47 -1.96 -14.85 14.22
N SER A 48 -1.25 -15.16 13.13
CA SER A 48 0.21 -15.16 13.02
C SER A 48 0.72 -13.89 12.33
N ILE A 49 0.61 -12.72 12.99
CA ILE A 49 1.30 -11.47 12.61
C ILE A 49 2.84 -11.62 12.77
N ARG A 50 3.45 -12.64 12.16
CA ARG A 50 4.89 -12.95 12.29
C ARG A 50 5.64 -12.91 10.96
N THR A 51 4.96 -13.07 9.82
CA THR A 51 5.59 -13.01 8.50
C THR A 51 5.60 -11.59 7.94
N LYS A 52 6.46 -10.75 8.54
CA LYS A 52 6.70 -9.33 8.17
C LYS A 52 7.05 -9.06 6.68
N ARG A 53 7.36 -10.11 5.89
CA ARG A 53 7.82 -9.98 4.51
C ARG A 53 6.70 -9.84 3.48
N THR A 54 5.53 -10.47 3.72
CA THR A 54 4.43 -10.45 2.75
C THR A 54 3.77 -9.07 2.59
N PRO A 55 3.59 -8.23 3.63
CA PRO A 55 2.96 -6.93 3.42
C PRO A 55 3.93 -5.90 2.83
N PHE A 56 5.22 -5.96 3.17
CA PHE A 56 6.23 -5.06 2.61
C PHE A 56 6.35 -5.21 1.09
N GLU A 57 6.44 -6.44 0.58
CA GLU A 57 6.54 -6.67 -0.87
C GLU A 57 5.24 -6.27 -1.60
N LYS A 58 4.07 -6.39 -0.97
CA LYS A 58 2.80 -5.86 -1.53
C LYS A 58 2.83 -4.34 -1.68
N ILE A 59 3.27 -3.63 -0.64
CA ILE A 59 3.37 -2.16 -0.66
C ILE A 59 4.39 -1.69 -1.69
N LYS A 60 5.56 -2.36 -1.72
CA LYS A 60 6.57 -2.08 -2.72
C LYS A 60 6.00 -2.27 -4.12
N ALA A 61 5.31 -3.38 -4.38
CA ALA A 61 4.66 -3.61 -5.66
C ALA A 61 3.62 -2.55 -6.03
N GLU A 62 2.83 -2.05 -5.07
CA GLU A 62 1.88 -0.94 -5.28
C GLU A 62 2.60 0.34 -5.72
N ILE A 63 3.65 0.74 -4.98
CA ILE A 63 4.46 1.92 -5.30
C ILE A 63 5.07 1.77 -6.69
N MET A 64 5.73 0.64 -6.97
CA MET A 64 6.38 0.37 -8.25
C MET A 64 5.38 0.39 -9.41
N ARG A 65 4.18 -0.17 -9.23
CA ARG A 65 3.11 -0.12 -10.24
C ARG A 65 2.69 1.32 -10.55
N ARG A 66 2.57 2.17 -9.52
CA ARG A 66 2.20 3.58 -9.73
C ARG A 66 3.32 4.38 -10.39
N VAL A 67 4.58 4.15 -9.99
CA VAL A 67 5.75 4.76 -10.63
C VAL A 67 5.80 4.40 -12.11
N GLU A 68 5.62 3.12 -12.45
CA GLU A 68 5.60 2.69 -13.84
C GLU A 68 4.51 3.38 -14.67
N LEU A 69 3.30 3.52 -14.10
CA LEU A 69 2.24 4.26 -14.78
C LEU A 69 2.58 5.74 -14.96
N LEU A 70 3.23 6.38 -13.98
CA LEU A 70 3.64 7.79 -14.07
C LEU A 70 4.71 7.99 -15.15
N CYS A 71 5.64 7.05 -15.31
CA CYS A 71 6.65 7.06 -16.37
C CYS A 71 6.04 7.08 -17.78
N MET A 72 4.86 6.49 -17.96
CA MET A 72 4.16 6.46 -19.25
C MET A 72 3.31 7.70 -19.53
N THR A 73 3.20 8.63 -18.58
CA THR A 73 2.42 9.87 -18.75
C THR A 73 3.21 10.99 -19.42
N LYS A 74 2.50 11.98 -19.98
CA LYS A 74 3.11 13.18 -20.58
C LYS A 74 3.38 14.29 -19.55
N LEU A 75 3.76 13.94 -18.33
CA LEU A 75 4.08 14.92 -17.29
C LEU A 75 5.50 15.48 -17.52
N ASN A 76 5.69 16.76 -17.14
CA ASN A 76 7.06 17.28 -17.04
C ASN A 76 7.78 16.62 -15.85
N GLY A 77 9.12 16.60 -15.89
CA GLY A 77 9.93 15.92 -14.87
C GLY A 77 9.60 16.37 -13.45
N VAL A 78 9.45 17.68 -13.21
CA VAL A 78 9.14 18.25 -11.89
C VAL A 78 7.81 17.70 -11.34
N ASN A 79 6.76 17.73 -12.14
CA ASN A 79 5.44 17.23 -11.76
C ASN A 79 5.44 15.71 -11.57
N MET A 80 6.22 14.99 -12.38
CA MET A 80 6.35 13.55 -12.25
C MET A 80 7.04 13.16 -10.95
N PHE A 81 8.19 13.78 -10.62
CA PHE A 81 8.89 13.53 -9.36
C PHE A 81 8.03 13.90 -8.16
N ARG A 82 7.30 15.03 -8.22
CA ARG A 82 6.33 15.39 -7.19
C ARG A 82 5.26 14.31 -7.01
N ALA A 83 4.66 13.83 -8.10
CA ALA A 83 3.64 12.80 -8.05
C ALA A 83 4.16 11.46 -7.49
N ILE A 84 5.40 11.07 -7.83
CA ILE A 84 6.06 9.88 -7.29
C ILE A 84 6.27 10.04 -5.79
N ASN A 85 6.85 11.17 -5.35
CA ASN A 85 7.15 11.42 -3.95
C ASN A 85 5.90 11.48 -3.10
N GLU A 86 4.88 12.25 -3.52
CA GLU A 86 3.60 12.35 -2.81
C GLU A 86 2.95 10.97 -2.64
N HIS A 87 2.92 10.15 -3.69
CA HIS A 87 2.34 8.82 -3.63
C HIS A 87 3.14 7.87 -2.73
N ALA A 88 4.46 7.77 -2.95
CA ALA A 88 5.31 6.84 -2.21
C ALA A 88 5.34 7.18 -0.71
N ILE A 89 5.49 8.46 -0.36
CA ILE A 89 5.49 8.91 1.04
C ILE A 89 4.13 8.63 1.69
N SER A 90 3.02 8.90 1.00
CA SER A 90 1.68 8.64 1.52
C SER A 90 1.46 7.15 1.83
N VAL A 91 1.81 6.26 0.89
CA VAL A 91 1.67 4.81 1.07
C VAL A 91 2.56 4.32 2.21
N ILE A 92 3.82 4.76 2.23
CA ILE A 92 4.76 4.36 3.28
C ILE A 92 4.25 4.82 4.65
N ASN A 93 3.88 6.10 4.81
CA ASN A 93 3.39 6.66 6.07
C ASN A 93 2.20 5.90 6.64
N TYR A 94 1.27 5.48 5.78
CA TYR A 94 0.13 4.66 6.19
C TYR A 94 0.56 3.32 6.83
N HIS A 95 1.64 2.72 6.33
CA HIS A 95 2.10 1.40 6.75
C HIS A 95 3.31 1.42 7.72
N VAL A 96 3.93 2.57 8.01
CA VAL A 96 5.10 2.70 8.90
C VAL A 96 4.83 2.08 10.27
N VAL A 97 3.66 2.37 10.85
CA VAL A 97 3.28 1.90 12.19
C VAL A 97 3.19 0.37 12.24
N LEU A 98 2.77 -0.24 11.13
CA LEU A 98 2.55 -1.69 11.03
C LEU A 98 3.84 -2.45 10.74
N LEU A 99 4.70 -1.93 9.87
CA LEU A 99 5.80 -2.70 9.30
C LEU A 99 7.14 -2.57 10.00
N LYS A 100 7.28 -1.63 10.95
CA LYS A 100 8.56 -1.37 11.64
C LYS A 100 9.73 -1.32 10.64
N LEU A 101 9.55 -0.53 9.57
CA LEU A 101 10.49 -0.43 8.45
C LEU A 101 11.85 0.06 8.94
N LYS A 102 12.92 -0.56 8.45
CA LYS A 102 14.30 -0.16 8.74
C LYS A 102 14.81 0.79 7.67
N PRO A 103 15.84 1.63 7.96
CA PRO A 103 16.49 2.48 6.96
C PRO A 103 16.93 1.75 5.67
N ALA A 104 17.28 0.47 5.78
CA ALA A 104 17.63 -0.35 4.61
C ALA A 104 16.45 -0.61 3.66
N ASP A 105 15.23 -0.70 4.19
CA ASP A 105 14.03 -0.96 3.40
C ASP A 105 13.65 0.26 2.55
N TYR A 106 13.77 1.47 3.11
CA TYR A 106 13.58 2.71 2.36
C TYR A 106 14.60 2.86 1.23
N ARG A 107 15.88 2.54 1.50
CA ARG A 107 16.93 2.54 0.46
C ARG A 107 16.64 1.55 -0.66
N LYS A 108 16.06 0.39 -0.34
CA LYS A 108 15.67 -0.62 -1.34
C LYS A 108 14.56 -0.09 -2.25
N ILE A 109 13.52 0.54 -1.67
CA ILE A 109 12.43 1.16 -2.46
C ILE A 109 12.99 2.25 -3.37
N ASP A 110 13.80 3.17 -2.83
CA ASP A 110 14.41 4.26 -3.60
C ASP A 110 15.27 3.75 -4.76
N PHE A 111 16.08 2.72 -4.52
CA PHE A 111 16.89 2.09 -5.55
C PHE A 111 16.04 1.47 -6.67
N GLU A 112 14.98 0.73 -6.32
CA GLU A 112 14.08 0.13 -7.32
C GLU A 112 13.34 1.20 -8.14
N ILE A 113 12.90 2.30 -7.52
CA ILE A 113 12.31 3.46 -8.23
C ILE A 113 13.31 4.04 -9.22
N CYS A 114 14.56 4.25 -8.80
CA CYS A 114 15.63 4.74 -9.68
C CYS A 114 15.83 3.83 -10.90
N GLN A 115 15.80 2.51 -10.71
CA GLN A 115 15.92 1.55 -11.81
C GLN A 115 14.79 1.72 -12.83
N VAL A 116 13.56 1.92 -12.38
CA VAL A 116 12.42 2.17 -13.27
C VAL A 116 12.57 3.48 -14.02
N LEU A 117 13.01 4.55 -13.36
CA LEU A 117 13.23 5.85 -14.02
C LEU A 117 14.33 5.79 -15.09
N ILE A 118 15.39 5.02 -14.84
CA ILE A 118 16.46 4.78 -15.82
C ILE A 118 15.92 3.98 -17.02
N LYS A 119 15.12 2.93 -16.77
CA LYS A 119 14.50 2.09 -17.79
C LYS A 119 13.62 2.90 -18.76
N HIS A 120 12.91 3.92 -18.26
CA HIS A 120 12.08 4.80 -19.09
C HIS A 120 12.83 6.01 -19.67
N HIS A 121 14.15 6.07 -19.50
CA HIS A 121 14.99 7.17 -19.98
C HIS A 121 14.59 8.55 -19.41
N ILE A 122 13.93 8.58 -18.26
CA ILE A 122 13.50 9.81 -17.57
C ILE A 122 14.65 10.36 -16.73
N HIS A 123 15.51 9.48 -16.24
CA HIS A 123 16.65 9.81 -15.40
C HIS A 123 17.97 9.33 -16.05
N LEU A 124 18.87 10.27 -16.36
CA LEU A 124 20.23 9.99 -16.83
C LEU A 124 21.22 10.08 -15.65
N GLN A 125 21.94 8.99 -15.37
CA GLN A 125 22.87 8.83 -14.24
C GLN A 125 23.95 9.93 -14.04
N PRO A 126 24.37 10.77 -15.02
CA PRO A 126 25.32 11.85 -14.75
C PRO A 126 24.70 13.12 -14.12
N THR A 127 23.38 13.30 -14.16
CA THR A 127 22.73 14.62 -13.98
C THR A 127 22.12 14.87 -12.59
N CYS A 128 22.05 13.86 -11.72
CA CYS A 128 21.24 13.94 -10.51
C CYS A 128 22.06 14.12 -9.24
N LYS A 129 22.28 15.39 -8.88
CA LYS A 129 22.74 15.81 -7.53
C LYS A 129 21.60 15.97 -6.53
N GLU A 130 20.36 16.11 -7.01
CA GLU A 130 19.16 16.22 -6.18
C GLU A 130 18.55 14.84 -6.00
N ARG A 131 19.08 14.11 -5.02
CA ARG A 131 18.45 12.88 -4.51
C ARG A 131 17.31 13.27 -3.57
N ILE A 132 16.43 12.32 -3.27
CA ILE A 132 15.42 12.42 -2.21
C ILE A 132 16.14 12.52 -0.85
N TYR A 133 16.70 13.68 -0.57
CA TYR A 133 17.07 14.07 0.77
C TYR A 133 15.93 14.95 1.27
N LEU A 134 15.26 14.52 2.33
CA LEU A 134 14.83 15.48 3.33
C LEU A 134 16.04 16.36 3.63
N SER A 135 15.88 17.67 3.53
CA SER A 135 16.90 18.61 4.02
C SER A 135 17.20 18.21 5.46
N GLY A 136 18.38 17.62 5.70
CA GLY A 136 18.91 17.31 7.03
C GLY A 136 19.31 18.56 7.81
N PHE A 137 18.52 19.63 7.67
CA PHE A 137 18.56 20.84 8.47
C PHE A 137 17.20 20.96 9.13
N GLU A 138 17.01 20.15 10.17
CA GLU A 138 16.59 20.58 11.51
C GLU A 138 16.32 19.30 12.33
N MET A 139 17.27 19.03 13.23
CA MET A 139 17.12 18.13 14.38
C MET A 139 16.13 18.71 15.38
#